data_AF-N1UDR7-F1
#
_entry.id   AF-N1UDR7-F1
#
_cell.length_a   1.000
_cell.length_b   1.000
_cell.length_c   1.000
_cell.angle_alpha   90.00
_cell.angle_beta   90.00
_cell.angle_gamma   90.00
#
_symmetry.space_group_name_H-M   'P 1'
#
loop_
_entity.id
_entity.type
_entity.pdbx_description
1 polymer ?
#
loop_
_entity_poly.entity_id
_entity_poly.type
_entity_poly.pdbx_seq_one_letter_code
_entity_poly.pdbx_strand_id
1 'polypeptide(L)' 'MREQAKSKDVVDILDYDNILEFVTVDEQEKFYRDWISSLA' A
#
# COMPACT_ATOMS: atom_id res chain seq x y z
N MET A 1 18.05 14.31 15.58
CA MET A 1 17.60 15.32 14.59
C MET A 1 16.33 14.76 13.97
N ARG A 2 15.23 15.53 13.93
CA ARG A 2 14.00 15.06 13.26
C ARG A 2 14.16 15.35 11.78
N GLU A 3 14.17 14.30 10.95
CA GLU A 3 14.13 14.48 9.50
C GLU A 3 12.78 15.06 9.11
N GLN A 4 12.80 16.12 8.31
CA GLN A 4 11.61 16.71 7.71
C GLN A 4 11.52 16.22 6.27
N ALA A 5 10.31 15.86 5.85
CA ALA A 5 10.03 15.49 4.46
C ALA A 5 10.44 16.65 3.55
N LYS A 6 11.22 16.33 2.52
CA LYS A 6 11.65 17.25 1.48
C LYS A 6 10.61 17.26 0.36
N SER A 7 10.61 18.30 -0.47
CA SER A 7 9.69 18.41 -1.61
C SER A 7 9.75 17.21 -2.58
N LYS A 8 10.88 16.51 -2.65
CA LYS A 8 11.06 15.29 -3.45
C LYS A 8 10.38 14.04 -2.86
N ASP A 9 10.00 14.12 -1.59
CA ASP A 9 9.28 13.05 -0.88
C ASP A 9 7.76 13.26 -1.00
N VAL A 10 7.32 14.35 -1.64
CA VAL A 10 5.93 14.59 -2.01
C VAL A 10 5.61 13.74 -3.23
N VAL A 11 4.82 12.70 -3.03
CA VAL A 11 4.24 11.88 -4.09
C VAL A 11 2.79 12.29 -4.23
N ASP A 12 2.34 12.53 -5.45
CA ASP A 12 0.92 12.70 -5.71
C ASP A 12 0.26 11.32 -5.65
N ILE A 13 -0.61 11.14 -4.64
CA ILE A 13 -1.33 9.90 -4.37
C ILE A 13 -2.23 9.52 -5.55
N LEU A 14 -2.59 10.49 -6.40
CA LEU A 14 -3.40 10.31 -7.60
C LEU A 14 -2.56 10.19 -8.89
N ASP A 15 -1.25 10.47 -8.81
CA ASP A 15 -0.28 10.30 -9.91
C ASP A 15 0.27 8.87 -9.95
N TYR A 16 0.08 8.11 -8.86
CA TYR A 16 0.27 6.66 -8.82
C TYR A 16 -0.98 5.92 -9.32
N ASP A 17 -1.03 5.84 -10.65
CA ASP A 17 -1.56 4.73 -11.44
C ASP A 17 -3.06 4.43 -11.42
N ASN A 18 -3.60 4.32 -12.65
CA ASN A 18 -4.82 3.58 -12.99
C ASN A 18 -4.76 2.06 -12.66
N ILE A 19 -3.80 1.64 -11.81
CA ILE A 19 -3.52 0.28 -11.35
C ILE A 19 -3.94 0.12 -9.88
N LEU A 20 -4.23 1.23 -9.16
CA LEU A 20 -4.78 1.15 -7.82
C LEU A 20 -6.25 0.72 -7.86
N GLU A 21 -6.48 -0.58 -7.87
CA GLU A 21 -7.81 -1.17 -7.75
C GLU A 21 -8.20 -1.27 -6.27
N PHE A 22 -9.28 -0.57 -5.90
CA PHE A 22 -9.89 -0.76 -4.60
C PHE A 22 -10.54 -2.15 -4.55
N VAL A 23 -10.00 -3.01 -3.70
CA VAL A 23 -10.58 -4.33 -3.41
C VAL A 23 -11.52 -4.24 -2.21
N THR A 24 -12.39 -5.24 -2.08
CA THR A 24 -13.24 -5.39 -0.90
C THR A 24 -12.43 -5.75 0.34
N VAL A 25 -13.01 -5.49 1.53
CA VAL A 25 -12.40 -5.89 2.81
C VAL A 25 -12.12 -7.40 2.83
N ASP A 26 -13.04 -8.22 2.32
CA ASP A 26 -12.90 -9.68 2.29
C ASP A 26 -11.70 -10.14 1.44
N GLU A 27 -11.50 -9.52 0.27
CA GLU A 27 -10.36 -9.80 -0.60
C GLU A 27 -9.04 -9.39 0.04
N GLN A 28 -9.02 -8.23 0.70
CA GLN A 28 -7.85 -7.76 1.43
C GLN A 28 -7.51 -8.67 2.61
N GLU A 29 -8.51 -9.08 3.39
CA GLU A 29 -8.32 -10.00 4.51
C GLU A 29 -7.82 -11.38 4.05
N LYS A 30 -8.36 -11.89 2.93
CA LYS A 30 -7.91 -13.15 2.33
C LYS A 30 -6.43 -13.06 1.91
N PHE A 31 -6.05 -12.00 1.20
CA PHE A 31 -4.67 -11.79 0.77
C PHE A 31 -3.70 -11.83 1.95
N TYR A 32 -3.99 -11.12 3.04
CA TYR A 32 -3.12 -11.11 4.22
C TYR A 32 -3.06 -12.46 4.93
N ARG A 33 -4.19 -13.18 5.03
CA ARG A 33 -4.20 -14.53 5.59
C ARG A 33 -3.34 -15.48 4.77
N ASP A 34 -3.51 -15.50 3.46
CA ASP A 34 -2.75 -16.36 2.54
C ASP A 34 -1.25 -16.03 2.59
N TRP A 35 -0.90 -14.74 2.62
CA TRP A 35 0.49 -14.30 2.75
C TRP A 35 1.12 -14.76 4.06
N ILE A 36 0.45 -14.56 5.20
CA ILE A 36 0.95 -15.02 6.51
C ILE A 36 1.14 -16.54 6.51
N SER A 37 0.18 -17.30 5.97
CA SER A 37 0.28 -18.75 5.87
C SER A 37 1.43 -19.21 4.97
N SER A 38 1.82 -18.44 3.95
CA SER A 38 2.96 -18.77 3.08
C SER A 38 4.33 -18.65 3.76
N LEU A 39 4.40 -17.98 4.91
CA LEU A 39 5.63 -17.76 5.68
C LEU A 39 5.86 -18.82 6.77
N ALA A 40 4.91 -19.72 6.98
CA ALA A 40 4.98 -20.83 7.95
C ALA A 40 5.54 -22.10 7.30
#